data_AF-A0A4S3JVU2-F1
#
_entry.id   AF-A0A4S3JVU2-F1
#
_cell.length_a   1.000
_cell.length_b   1.000
_cell.length_c   1.000
_cell.angle_alpha   90.00
_cell.angle_beta   90.00
_cell.angle_gamma   90.00
#
_symmetry.space_group_name_H-M   'P 1'
#
loop_
_entity.id
_entity.type
_entity.pdbx_description
1 polymer ?
#
loop_
_entity_poly.entity_id
_entity_poly.type
_entity_poly.pdbx_seq_one_letter_code
_entity_poly.pdbx_strand_id
1 'polypeptide(L)'
;MKFSAIALAALLPATALSVALPEAAAEPTAPSLISELDPIPAAEIDLETRDIEKRAVKGTVVTDGLRYRTCPRTSCTAVGQYAKGTRINLVCYTRANTTPVNGDKGWGKLTNGNWVALAWGKYVTWETSLPAC
;
A
#
# COMPACT_ATOMS: atom_id res chain seq x y z
N MET A 1 -34.81 -15.61 -19.55
CA MET A 1 -34.66 -15.70 -21.02
C MET A 1 -33.31 -15.04 -21.36
N LYS A 2 -32.32 -15.83 -21.84
CA LYS A 2 -31.55 -15.67 -23.10
C LYS A 2 -31.13 -14.20 -23.37
N PHE A 3 -29.86 -13.86 -23.62
CA PHE A 3 -29.02 -14.27 -24.76
C PHE A 3 -27.53 -14.26 -24.34
N SER A 4 -26.80 -15.37 -24.45
CA SER A 4 -26.05 -15.89 -25.62
C SER A 4 -24.83 -15.06 -26.03
N ALA A 5 -23.68 -15.73 -25.93
CA ALA A 5 -22.34 -15.32 -26.30
C ALA A 5 -22.13 -15.15 -27.82
N ILE A 6 -21.15 -14.33 -28.20
CA ILE A 6 -20.46 -14.42 -29.50
C ILE A 6 -18.96 -14.25 -29.24
N ALA A 7 -18.22 -15.32 -29.46
CA ALA A 7 -16.77 -15.32 -29.62
C ALA A 7 -16.41 -14.84 -31.03
N LEU A 8 -15.35 -14.06 -31.17
CA LEU A 8 -14.74 -13.79 -32.47
C LEU A 8 -13.22 -13.82 -32.33
N ALA A 9 -12.63 -14.93 -32.77
CA ALA A 9 -11.21 -15.08 -33.00
C ALA A 9 -10.88 -14.50 -34.39
N ALA A 10 -9.84 -13.67 -34.48
CA ALA A 10 -9.23 -13.29 -35.74
C ALA A 10 -7.70 -13.31 -35.59
N LEU A 11 -7.10 -14.32 -36.24
CA LEU A 11 -5.70 -14.40 -36.68
C LEU A 11 -5.24 -13.11 -37.34
N LEU A 12 -3.93 -12.83 -37.30
CA LEU A 12 -3.09 -12.27 -38.40
C LEU A 12 -1.60 -12.22 -37.95
N PRO A 13 -0.61 -12.12 -38.87
CA PRO A 13 0.54 -13.01 -38.94
C PRO A 13 1.89 -12.37 -38.57
N ALA A 14 2.86 -13.23 -38.28
CA ALA A 14 4.27 -12.90 -38.11
C ALA A 14 4.90 -12.42 -39.43
N THR A 15 5.61 -11.30 -39.40
CA THR A 15 6.54 -10.89 -40.45
C THR A 15 7.90 -10.58 -39.81
N ALA A 16 8.90 -11.35 -40.22
CA ALA A 16 10.30 -11.14 -39.91
C ALA A 16 10.93 -10.26 -40.99
N LEU A 17 11.73 -9.27 -40.61
CA LEU A 17 12.70 -8.61 -41.48
C LEU A 17 14.02 -8.45 -40.72
N SER A 18 15.01 -9.22 -41.17
CA SER A 18 16.42 -9.08 -40.82
C SER A 18 16.99 -7.81 -41.44
N VAL A 19 17.74 -7.03 -40.67
CA VAL A 19 18.79 -6.15 -41.18
C VAL A 19 20.07 -6.54 -40.45
N ALA A 20 21.01 -7.05 -41.24
CA ALA A 20 22.38 -7.30 -40.84
C ALA A 20 23.07 -5.95 -40.57
N LEU A 21 23.67 -5.81 -39.39
CA LEU A 21 24.69 -4.80 -39.14
C LEU A 21 26.07 -5.44 -39.30
N PRO A 22 27.04 -4.71 -39.89
CA PRO A 22 28.34 -5.24 -40.23
C PRO A 22 29.21 -5.45 -38.98
N GLU A 23 29.92 -6.56 -39.03
CA GLU A 23 31.11 -6.90 -38.29
C GLU A 23 32.10 -5.72 -38.26
N ALA A 24 32.40 -5.23 -37.06
CA ALA A 24 33.59 -4.44 -36.81
C ALA A 24 34.13 -4.86 -35.44
N ALA A 25 35.04 -5.83 -35.50
CA ALA A 25 35.85 -6.28 -34.38
C ALA A 25 36.59 -5.09 -33.73
N ALA A 26 36.39 -4.92 -32.43
CA ALA A 26 37.36 -4.31 -31.54
C ALA A 26 37.27 -5.05 -30.20
N GLU A 27 38.26 -5.89 -29.98
CA GLU A 27 38.50 -6.71 -28.79
C GLU A 27 38.84 -5.87 -27.54
N PRO A 28 38.89 -6.50 -26.35
CA PRO A 28 38.41 -5.94 -25.10
C PRO A 28 39.51 -5.16 -24.36
N THR A 29 39.30 -3.87 -24.16
CA THR A 29 39.96 -3.17 -23.07
C THR A 29 39.13 -3.36 -21.80
N ALA A 30 39.67 -4.21 -20.94
CA ALA A 30 39.21 -4.52 -19.60
C ALA A 30 38.63 -3.31 -18.84
N PRO A 31 37.55 -3.50 -18.06
CA PRO A 31 37.12 -2.49 -17.11
C PRO A 31 38.19 -2.38 -16.01
N SER A 32 39.09 -1.41 -16.19
CA SER A 32 39.95 -0.93 -15.12
C SER A 32 39.09 -0.23 -14.09
N LEU A 33 39.11 -0.81 -12.89
CA LEU A 33 38.91 -0.15 -11.60
C LEU A 33 37.46 0.16 -11.24
N ILE A 34 36.84 -0.86 -10.62
CA ILE A 34 36.09 -0.71 -9.37
C ILE A 34 36.76 0.35 -8.45
N SER A 35 36.32 1.60 -8.55
CA SER A 35 36.62 2.63 -7.55
C SER A 35 35.38 2.83 -6.68
N GLU A 36 35.62 2.70 -5.39
CA GLU A 36 34.69 2.85 -4.26
C GLU A 36 33.39 2.05 -4.33
N LEU A 37 33.49 0.79 -3.89
CA LEU A 37 32.51 0.25 -2.95
C LEU A 37 32.53 1.14 -1.70
N ASP A 38 31.82 2.26 -1.73
CA ASP A 38 31.15 2.71 -0.52
C ASP A 38 30.35 1.50 -0.01
N PRO A 39 30.58 1.00 1.21
CA PRO A 39 29.64 0.06 1.77
C PRO A 39 28.32 0.81 1.84
N ILE A 40 27.39 0.50 0.94
CA ILE A 40 25.97 0.75 1.16
C ILE A 40 25.76 0.20 2.58
N PRO A 41 25.50 1.04 3.59
CA PRO A 41 25.22 0.50 4.91
C PRO A 41 24.08 -0.46 4.67
N ALA A 42 24.31 -1.74 4.95
CA ALA A 42 23.32 -2.78 4.79
C ALA A 42 22.05 -2.19 5.36
N ALA A 43 21.10 -1.87 4.47
CA ALA A 43 19.87 -1.22 4.85
C ALA A 43 19.38 -2.02 6.05
N GLU A 44 19.24 -1.36 7.20
CA GLU A 44 18.53 -1.95 8.32
C GLU A 44 17.17 -2.31 7.73
N ILE A 45 17.03 -3.55 7.28
CA ILE A 45 15.75 -4.10 6.91
C ILE A 45 15.02 -3.99 8.22
N ASP A 46 14.17 -2.98 8.32
CA ASP A 46 13.41 -2.72 9.52
C ASP A 46 12.46 -3.91 9.71
N LEU A 47 12.98 -4.93 10.39
CA LEU A 47 12.30 -6.17 10.68
C LEU A 47 11.00 -5.86 11.43
N GLU A 48 11.00 -4.79 12.24
CA GLU A 48 9.84 -4.31 12.97
C GLU A 48 8.76 -3.78 12.01
N THR A 49 9.11 -2.94 11.02
CA THR A 49 8.15 -2.52 9.98
C THR A 49 7.60 -3.73 9.21
N ARG A 50 8.44 -4.69 8.82
CA ARG A 50 7.97 -5.90 8.10
C ARG A 50 7.02 -6.76 8.93
N ASP A 51 7.27 -6.87 10.23
CA ASP A 51 6.41 -7.64 11.12
C ASP A 51 5.10 -6.90 11.46
N ILE A 52 5.13 -5.56 11.51
CA ILE A 52 3.92 -4.73 11.58
C ILE A 52 3.08 -4.88 10.30
N GLU A 53 3.70 -4.88 9.12
CA GLU A 53 2.98 -5.09 7.85
C GLU A 53 2.34 -6.48 7.78
N LYS A 54 3.02 -7.53 8.23
CA LYS A 54 2.43 -8.88 8.31
C LYS A 54 1.25 -8.96 9.28
N ARG A 55 1.29 -8.19 10.38
CA ARG A 55 0.21 -8.14 11.37
C ARG A 55 -0.92 -7.20 10.95
N ALA A 56 -0.72 -6.39 9.92
CA ALA A 56 -1.70 -5.41 9.52
C ALA A 56 -2.95 -6.06 8.91
N VAL A 57 -4.10 -5.61 9.37
CA VAL A 57 -5.42 -5.96 8.85
C VAL A 57 -5.78 -4.98 7.74
N LYS A 58 -6.15 -5.51 6.58
CA LYS A 58 -6.64 -4.69 5.47
C LYS A 58 -8.00 -4.13 5.78
N GLY A 59 -8.17 -2.85 5.48
CA GLY A 59 -9.44 -2.14 5.61
C GLY A 59 -9.75 -1.27 4.40
N THR A 60 -11.03 -0.93 4.27
CA THR A 60 -11.54 -0.06 3.20
C THR A 60 -12.28 1.12 3.82
N VAL A 61 -11.92 2.32 3.37
CA VAL A 61 -12.61 3.55 3.76
C VAL A 61 -13.97 3.59 3.09
N VAL A 62 -15.04 3.73 3.87
CA VAL A 62 -16.43 3.72 3.36
C VAL A 62 -17.10 5.09 3.42
N THR A 63 -16.48 6.07 4.08
CA THR A 63 -16.94 7.46 4.15
C THR A 63 -16.08 8.36 3.26
N ASP A 64 -16.66 9.48 2.81
CA ASP A 64 -15.92 10.51 2.08
C ASP A 64 -15.09 11.36 3.04
N GLY A 65 -13.84 11.66 2.64
CA GLY A 65 -12.95 12.58 3.37
C GLY A 65 -12.53 12.09 4.77
N LEU A 66 -12.26 10.80 4.95
CA LEU A 66 -11.83 10.27 6.24
C LEU A 66 -10.46 10.83 6.64
N ARG A 67 -10.44 11.69 7.67
CA ARG A 67 -9.19 12.29 8.16
C ARG A 67 -8.39 11.29 8.99
N TYR A 68 -7.08 11.22 8.74
CA TYR A 68 -6.14 10.52 9.60
C TYR A 68 -5.30 11.52 10.39
N ARG A 69 -5.01 11.16 11.64
CA ARG A 69 -4.48 12.08 12.66
C ARG A 69 -3.29 11.48 13.40
N THR A 70 -2.48 12.33 14.01
CA THR A 70 -1.31 11.90 14.78
C THR A 70 -1.67 11.18 16.10
N CYS A 71 -2.91 11.31 16.58
CA CYS A 71 -3.40 10.64 17.77
C CYS A 71 -4.91 10.30 17.66
N PRO A 72 -5.46 9.42 18.51
CA PRO A 72 -6.85 8.95 18.44
C PRO A 72 -7.87 9.95 19.04
N ARG A 73 -7.73 11.24 18.68
CA ARG A 73 -8.60 12.34 19.12
C ARG A 73 -8.82 13.32 17.99
N THR A 74 -9.99 13.96 17.95
CA THR A 74 -10.29 14.96 16.91
C THR A 74 -9.55 16.28 17.12
N SER A 75 -9.06 16.53 18.33
CA SER A 75 -8.20 17.69 18.65
C SER A 75 -6.77 17.56 18.11
N CYS A 76 -6.30 16.33 17.84
CA CYS A 76 -4.97 16.11 17.28
C CYS A 76 -4.89 16.50 15.80
N THR A 77 -3.71 16.93 15.37
CA THR A 77 -3.44 17.34 13.99
C THR A 77 -3.88 16.28 13.00
N ALA A 78 -4.70 16.68 12.03
CA ALA A 78 -5.01 15.86 10.88
C ALA A 78 -3.92 16.04 9.83
N VAL A 79 -3.17 14.97 9.59
CA VAL A 79 -2.05 14.94 8.64
C VAL A 79 -2.58 14.92 7.20
N GLY A 80 -3.75 14.34 6.99
CA GLY A 80 -4.43 14.35 5.70
C GLY A 80 -5.79 13.66 5.75
N GLN A 81 -6.24 13.21 4.59
CA GLN A 81 -7.50 12.49 4.45
C GLN A 81 -7.42 11.40 3.38
N TYR A 82 -8.27 10.38 3.54
CA TYR A 82 -8.51 9.34 2.55
C TYR A 82 -9.85 9.56 1.86
N ALA A 83 -9.90 9.29 0.57
CA ALA A 83 -11.16 9.23 -0.18
C ALA A 83 -11.90 7.92 0.11
N LYS A 84 -13.21 7.90 -0.14
CA LYS A 84 -14.00 6.68 -0.09
C LYS A 84 -13.47 5.65 -1.08
N GLY A 85 -13.49 4.38 -0.68
CA GLY A 85 -12.94 3.24 -1.43
C GLY A 85 -11.43 3.05 -1.26
N THR A 86 -10.73 3.96 -0.57
CA THR A 86 -9.29 3.81 -0.33
C THR A 86 -9.03 2.58 0.54
N ARG A 87 -8.07 1.74 0.12
CA ARG A 87 -7.56 0.63 0.94
C ARG A 87 -6.50 1.13 1.90
N ILE A 88 -6.61 0.74 3.16
CA ILE A 88 -5.70 1.10 4.25
C ILE A 88 -5.31 -0.13 5.05
N ASN A 89 -4.20 -0.05 5.78
CA ASN A 89 -3.69 -1.12 6.63
C ASN A 89 -3.77 -0.69 8.09
N LEU A 90 -4.51 -1.44 8.91
CA LEU A 90 -4.74 -1.19 10.33
C LEU A 90 -3.93 -2.18 11.17
N VAL A 91 -3.28 -1.71 12.23
CA VAL A 91 -2.46 -2.54 13.11
C VAL A 91 -3.25 -3.02 14.32
N CYS A 92 -3.98 -2.10 14.96
CA CYS A 92 -4.78 -2.37 16.16
C CYS A 92 -5.85 -1.28 16.34
N TYR A 93 -6.75 -1.45 17.30
CA TYR A 93 -7.71 -0.41 17.71
C TYR A 93 -7.59 -0.03 19.18
N THR A 94 -8.00 1.18 19.53
CA THR A 94 -8.21 1.57 20.93
C THR A 94 -9.54 2.28 21.10
N ARG A 95 -10.08 2.18 22.32
CA ARG A 95 -11.28 2.89 22.79
C ARG A 95 -11.01 3.71 24.06
N ALA A 96 -9.80 3.58 24.62
CA ALA A 96 -9.41 4.26 25.84
C ALA A 96 -8.86 5.65 25.51
N ASN A 97 -9.24 6.65 26.32
CA ASN A 97 -8.74 8.02 26.20
C ASN A 97 -8.94 8.67 24.81
N THR A 98 -9.95 8.26 24.05
CA THR A 98 -10.23 8.78 22.70
C THR A 98 -11.34 9.82 22.67
N THR A 99 -11.44 10.57 21.57
CA THR A 99 -12.63 11.39 21.31
C THR A 99 -13.70 10.57 20.58
N PRO A 100 -14.95 10.53 21.05
CA PRO A 100 -16.03 9.86 20.34
C PRO A 100 -16.30 10.52 18.98
N VAL A 101 -16.47 9.72 17.94
CA VAL A 101 -16.85 10.16 16.59
C VAL A 101 -18.04 9.32 16.13
N ASN A 102 -19.13 10.00 15.76
CA ASN A 102 -20.40 9.34 15.40
C ASN A 102 -20.89 8.35 16.48
N GLY A 103 -20.74 8.73 17.76
CA GLY A 103 -21.11 7.91 18.93
C GLY A 103 -20.15 6.76 19.25
N ASP A 104 -19.08 6.55 18.47
CA ASP A 104 -18.08 5.50 18.73
C ASP A 104 -16.79 6.07 19.30
N LYS A 105 -16.22 5.39 20.31
CA LYS A 105 -14.89 5.67 20.84
C LYS A 105 -13.77 4.92 20.11
N GLY A 106 -14.11 4.08 19.13
CA GLY A 106 -13.15 3.28 18.37
C GLY A 106 -12.27 4.10 17.43
N TRP A 107 -10.96 3.96 17.59
CA TRP A 107 -9.95 4.48 16.67
C TRP A 107 -9.00 3.36 16.26
N GLY A 108 -8.69 3.29 14.97
CA GLY A 108 -7.75 2.34 14.40
C GLY A 108 -6.39 2.98 14.15
N LYS A 109 -5.32 2.31 14.56
CA LYS A 109 -3.94 2.70 14.26
C LYS A 109 -3.54 2.16 12.89
N LEU A 110 -2.94 3.00 12.06
CA LEU A 110 -2.40 2.66 10.75
C LEU A 110 -0.95 2.17 10.88
N THR A 111 -0.44 1.49 9.85
CA THR A 111 0.97 1.05 9.79
C THR A 111 1.96 2.22 9.86
N ASN A 112 1.56 3.40 9.37
CA ASN A 112 2.35 4.63 9.47
C ASN A 112 2.24 5.35 10.83
N GLY A 113 1.64 4.71 11.84
CA GLY A 113 1.50 5.23 13.20
C GLY A 113 0.35 6.23 13.42
N ASN A 114 -0.28 6.72 12.35
CA ASN A 114 -1.44 7.62 12.45
C ASN A 114 -2.73 6.88 12.80
N TRP A 115 -3.79 7.64 13.07
CA TRP A 115 -5.06 7.14 13.59
C TRP A 115 -6.25 7.59 12.77
N VAL A 116 -7.20 6.70 12.57
CA VAL A 116 -8.50 6.97 11.93
C VAL A 116 -9.64 6.58 12.85
N ALA A 117 -10.74 7.33 12.81
CA ALA A 117 -11.95 6.95 13.54
C ALA A 117 -12.64 5.78 12.84
N LEU A 118 -13.09 4.77 13.61
CA LEU A 118 -13.76 3.59 13.06
C LEU A 118 -15.28 3.79 12.93
N ALA A 119 -15.88 4.54 13.85
CA ALA A 119 -17.30 4.86 13.85
C ALA A 119 -18.20 3.61 13.77
N TRP A 120 -17.93 2.58 14.57
CA TRP A 120 -18.62 1.27 14.50
C TRP A 120 -18.54 0.59 13.12
N GLY A 121 -17.45 0.84 12.38
CA GLY A 121 -17.28 0.33 11.02
C GLY A 121 -17.93 1.20 9.94
N LYS A 122 -18.61 2.30 10.30
CA LYS A 122 -19.25 3.22 9.34
C LYS A 122 -18.25 4.07 8.56
N TYR A 123 -17.01 4.19 9.04
CA TYR A 123 -15.95 4.96 8.36
C TYR A 123 -14.92 4.05 7.69
N VAL A 124 -14.61 2.92 8.33
CA VAL A 124 -13.66 1.93 7.84
C VAL A 124 -14.21 0.54 8.11
N THR A 125 -14.30 -0.30 7.08
CA THR A 125 -14.49 -1.74 7.23
C THR A 125 -13.14 -2.45 7.20
N TRP A 126 -13.05 -3.66 7.77
CA TRP A 126 -11.82 -4.44 7.82
C TRP A 126 -12.09 -5.93 7.64
N GLU A 127 -11.12 -6.66 7.10
CA GLU A 127 -11.31 -8.03 6.61
C GLU A 127 -11.31 -9.10 7.72
N THR A 128 -10.56 -8.88 8.81
CA THR A 128 -10.39 -9.84 9.91
C THR A 128 -10.47 -9.14 11.27
N SER A 129 -10.59 -9.87 12.38
CA SER A 129 -10.61 -9.25 13.71
C SER A 129 -9.39 -8.35 13.92
N LEU A 130 -9.64 -7.07 14.25
CA LEU A 130 -8.62 -6.10 14.58
C LEU A 130 -8.28 -6.22 16.08
N PRO A 131 -7.02 -6.48 16.48
CA PRO A 131 -6.66 -6.62 17.90
C PRO A 131 -6.66 -5.26 18.61
N ALA A 132 -6.76 -5.28 19.94
CA ALA A 132 -6.63 -4.06 20.75
C ALA A 132 -5.16 -3.58 20.80
N CYS A 133 -4.98 -2.27 20.81
CA CYS A 133 -3.81 -1.61 21.40
C CYS A 133 -4.07 -1.43 22.91
#